data_AF-A0A0D2NYK9-F1
#
_entry.id   AF-A0A0D2NYK9-F1
#
_cell.length_a   1.000
_cell.length_b   1.000
_cell.length_c   1.000
_cell.angle_alpha   90.00
_cell.angle_beta   90.00
_cell.angle_gamma   90.00
#
_symmetry.space_group_name_H-M   'P 1'
#
loop_
_entity.id
_entity.type
_entity.pdbx_description
1 polymer ?
#
loop_
_entity_poly.entity_id
_entity_poly.type
_entity_poly.pdbx_seq_one_letter_code
_entity_poly.pdbx_strand_id
1 'polypeptide(L)' 'CRIAEIVQHSCEVVQDSTGTNIVECFPVLRFFQLCKGHPAVEITKFIEIDANDGGIEIPHGFRSDSIQGRPWRDVVRY' A
#
# COMPACT_ATOMS: atom_id res chain seq x y z
N CYS A 1 -2.08 4.58 18.46
CA CYS A 1 -2.55 4.04 17.17
C CYS A 1 -1.92 2.67 16.96
N ARG A 2 -2.37 1.90 15.97
CA ARG A 2 -1.72 0.64 15.56
C ARG A 2 -1.51 0.62 14.06
N ILE A 3 -0.51 -0.13 13.61
CA ILE A 3 -0.30 -0.44 12.20
C ILE A 3 -1.05 -1.74 11.89
N ALA A 4 -1.72 -1.77 10.75
CA ALA A 4 -2.31 -2.99 10.21
C ALA A 4 -1.82 -3.18 8.78
N GLU A 5 -1.54 -4.42 8.43
CA GLU A 5 -1.16 -4.84 7.09
C GLU A 5 -2.37 -5.44 6.37
N ILE A 6 -2.52 -5.12 5.09
CA ILE A 6 -3.46 -5.77 4.18
C ILE A 6 -2.66 -6.23 2.97
N VAL A 7 -2.68 -7.54 2.71
CA VAL A 7 -2.14 -8.12 1.48
C VAL A 7 -3.20 -8.03 0.39
N GLN A 8 -2.92 -7.27 -0.66
CA GLN A 8 -3.69 -7.27 -1.89
C GLN A 8 -2.96 -8.09 -2.96
N HIS A 9 -3.62 -8.39 -4.07
CA HIS A 9 -2.99 -9.05 -5.20
C HIS A 9 -3.24 -8.21 -6.46
N SER A 10 -2.17 -7.95 -7.21
CA SER A 10 -2.26 -7.43 -8.57
C SER A 10 -2.12 -8.61 -9.52
N CYS A 11 -3.11 -8.83 -10.37
CA CYS A 11 -3.13 -9.96 -11.30
C CYS A 11 -3.09 -9.48 -12.74
N GLU A 12 -2.28 -10.14 -13.56
CA GLU A 12 -2.12 -9.89 -14.98
C GLU A 12 -2.32 -11.17 -15.77
N VAL A 13 -2.90 -11.05 -16.97
CA VAL A 13 -2.99 -12.17 -17.90
C VAL A 13 -1.74 -12.15 -18.76
N VAL A 14 -0.94 -13.21 -18.67
CA VAL A 14 0.27 -13.38 -19.49
C VAL A 14 0.15 -14.64 -20.34
N GLN A 15 0.90 -14.71 -21.43
CA GLN A 15 1.00 -15.93 -22.24
C GLN A 15 2.20 -16.75 -21.79
N ASP A 16 1.99 -18.04 -21.53
CA ASP A 16 3.07 -18.98 -21.27
C ASP A 16 3.84 -19.33 -22.56
N SER A 17 4.88 -20.16 -22.43
CA SER A 17 5.70 -20.61 -23.57
C SER A 17 4.95 -21.44 -24.62
N THR A 18 3.74 -21.90 -24.29
CA THR A 18 2.86 -22.67 -25.18
C THR A 18 1.80 -21.78 -25.86
N GLY A 19 1.77 -20.49 -25.55
CA GLY A 19 0.76 -19.54 -26.03
C GLY A 19 -0.56 -19.59 -25.25
N THR A 20 -0.59 -20.31 -24.11
CA THR A 20 -1.76 -20.40 -23.25
C THR A 20 -1.81 -19.18 -22.34
N ASN A 21 -3.00 -18.55 -22.24
CA ASN A 21 -3.21 -17.46 -21.29
C ASN A 21 -3.23 -18.01 -19.86
N ILE A 22 -2.32 -17.53 -19.03
CA ILE A 22 -2.25 -17.81 -17.59
C ILE A 22 -2.46 -16.51 -16.81
N VAL A 23 -2.96 -16.63 -15.58
CA VAL A 23 -3.12 -15.49 -14.67
C VAL A 23 -1.97 -15.52 -13.67
N GLU A 24 -1.12 -14.52 -13.71
CA GLU A 24 -0.05 -14.32 -12.72
C GLU A 24 -0.48 -13.25 -11.72
N CYS A 25 -0.42 -13.55 -10.43
CA CYS A 25 -0.77 -12.62 -9.37
C CYS A 25 0.44 -12.37 -8.46
N PHE A 26 0.72 -11.09 -8.21
CA PHE A 26 1.79 -10.66 -7.32
C PHE A 26 1.20 -10.01 -6.06
N PRO A 27 1.71 -10.35 -4.86
CA PRO A 27 1.23 -9.75 -3.63
C PRO A 27 1.64 -8.27 -3.57
N VAL A 28 0.71 -7.42 -3.16
CA VAL A 28 0.89 -5.99 -2.95
C VAL A 28 0.60 -5.70 -1.48
N LEU A 29 1.65 -5.52 -0.70
CA LEU A 29 1.55 -5.18 0.72
C LEU A 29 1.08 -3.73 0.87
N ARG A 30 0.06 -3.51 1.70
CA ARG A 30 -0.40 -2.16 2.06
C ARG A 30 -0.48 -2.01 3.56
N PHE A 31 0.10 -0.93 4.06
CA PHE A 31 0.15 -0.63 5.49
C PHE A 31 -0.78 0.53 5.82
N PHE A 32 -1.54 0.36 6.89
CA PHE A 32 -2.52 1.33 7.36
C PHE A 32 -2.27 1.72 8.80
N GLN A 33 -2.35 3.02 9.09
CA GLN A 33 -2.39 3.52 10.44
C GLN A 33 -3.84 3.62 10.91
N LEU A 34 -4.14 2.91 12.00
CA LEU A 34 -5.45 2.90 12.64
C LEU A 34 -5.37 3.66 13.97
N CYS A 35 -6.03 4.80 14.04
CA CYS A 35 -6.15 5.61 15.24
C CYS A 35 -7.62 5.69 15.66
N LYS A 36 -7.91 5.55 16.96
CA LYS A 36 -9.28 5.66 17.46
C LYS A 36 -9.84 7.05 17.15
N GLY A 37 -11.07 7.12 16.63
CA GLY A 37 -11.73 8.38 16.29
C GLY A 37 -11.22 9.07 15.03
N HIS A 38 -10.31 8.44 14.27
CA HIS A 38 -9.78 8.98 13.02
C HIS A 38 -9.98 7.95 11.89
N PRO A 39 -10.07 8.39 10.62
CA PRO A 39 -10.07 7.50 9.47
C PRO A 39 -8.81 6.62 9.41
N ALA A 40 -8.93 5.45 8.79
CA ALA A 40 -7.77 4.66 8.43
C ALA A 40 -6.99 5.38 7.32
N VAL A 41 -5.67 5.52 7.50
CA VAL A 41 -4.80 6.19 6.52
C VAL A 41 -3.81 5.19 5.98
N GLU A 42 -3.72 5.06 4.66
CA GLU A 42 -2.68 4.25 4.01
C GLU A 42 -1.32 4.95 4.17
N ILE A 43 -0.36 4.27 4.78
CA ILE A 43 0.98 4.78 5.06
C ILE A 43 2.07 4.05 4.28
N THR A 44 1.71 3.11 3.39
CA THR A 44 2.63 2.29 2.58
C THR A 44 3.74 3.11 1.90
N LYS A 45 3.42 4.31 1.42
CA LYS A 45 4.37 5.20 0.72
C LYS A 45 5.29 6.01 1.64
N PHE A 46 5.04 5.99 2.94
CA PHE A 46 5.70 6.84 3.93
C PHE A 46 6.52 6.05 4.95
N ILE A 47 6.58 4.73 4.79
CA ILE A 47 7.36 3.83 5.65
C ILE A 47 8.48 3.23 4.83
N GLU A 48 9.61 2.99 5.49
CA GLU A 48 10.71 2.22 4.91
C GLU A 48 10.61 0.78 5.43
N ILE A 49 10.74 -0.18 4.51
CA ILE A 49 10.74 -1.60 4.82
C ILE A 49 12.19 -2.06 4.73
N ASP A 50 12.75 -2.53 5.84
CA ASP A 50 14.07 -3.16 5.81
C ASP A 50 13.96 -4.49 5.05
N ALA A 51 14.70 -4.58 3.96
CA ALA A 51 14.69 -5.76 3.08
C ALA A 51 15.32 -7.00 3.73
N ASN A 52 16.08 -6.86 4.82
CA ASN A 52 16.81 -7.96 5.45
C ASN A 52 15.97 -8.71 6.48
N ASP A 53 15.12 -8.01 7.24
CA ASP A 53 14.30 -8.61 8.30
C ASP A 53 12.78 -8.37 8.14
N GLY A 54 12.37 -7.55 7.16
CA GLY A 54 10.97 -7.18 6.95
C GLY A 54 10.45 -6.19 8.01
N GLY A 55 11.33 -5.60 8.80
CA GLY A 55 11.03 -4.57 9.77
C GLY A 55 10.50 -3.31 9.08
N ILE A 56 9.58 -2.62 9.76
CA ILE A 56 8.97 -1.40 9.26
C ILE A 56 9.43 -0.24 10.13
N GLU A 57 10.14 0.70 9.53
CA GLU A 57 10.52 1.95 10.20
C GLU A 57 9.57 3.08 9.79
N ILE A 58 8.98 3.72 10.80
CA ILE A 58 8.20 4.95 10.60
C ILE A 58 9.14 6.14 10.86
N PRO A 59 9.29 7.07 9.91
CA PRO A 59 10.13 8.24 10.09
C PRO A 59 9.74 9.05 11.34
N HIS A 60 10.74 9.48 12.11
CA HIS A 60 10.53 10.34 13.26
C HIS A 60 9.80 11.62 12.84
N GLY A 61 8.64 11.88 13.46
CA GLY A 61 7.79 13.04 13.13
C GLY A 61 6.68 12.77 12.11
N PHE A 62 6.51 11.52 11.65
CA PHE A 62 5.36 11.15 10.82
C PHE A 62 4.04 11.42 11.55
N ARG A 63 3.15 12.13 10.86
CA ARG A 63 1.86 12.61 11.37
C ARG A 63 0.78 12.25 10.38
N SER A 64 0.00 11.20 10.66
CA SER A 64 -1.08 10.75 9.75
C SER A 64 -2.16 11.81 9.56
N ASP A 65 -2.32 12.72 10.52
CA ASP A 65 -3.19 13.89 10.43
C ASP A 65 -2.73 14.93 9.39
N SER A 66 -1.46 14.88 8.96
CA SER A 66 -0.98 15.69 7.83
C SER A 66 -1.41 15.15 6.46
N ILE A 67 -1.83 13.88 6.39
CA ILE A 67 -2.29 13.26 5.14
C ILE A 67 -3.73 13.71 4.89
N GLN A 68 -3.88 14.71 4.04
CA GLN A 68 -5.19 15.20 3.61
C GLN A 68 -5.59 14.54 2.29
N GLY A 69 -6.82 14.01 2.27
CA GLY A 69 -7.43 13.56 1.02
C GLY A 69 -7.62 14.73 0.07
N ARG A 70 -7.39 14.51 -1.23
CA ARG A 70 -7.78 15.48 -2.26
C ARG A 70 -9.24 15.29 -2.64
N PRO A 71 -10.00 16.36 -2.90
CA PRO A 71 -11.30 16.26 -3.55
C PRO A 71 -11.18 15.47 -4.86
N TRP A 72 -12.18 14.64 -5.18
CA TRP A 72 -12.17 13.82 -6.40
C TRP A 72 -11.93 14.64 -7.68
N ARG A 73 -12.44 15.87 -7.72
CA ARG A 73 -12.30 16.80 -8.86
C ARG A 73 -10.84 17.21 -9.11
N ASP A 74 -9.99 17.12 -8.11
CA ASP A 74 -8.58 17.53 -8.17
C ASP A 74 -7.63 16.34 -8.41
N VAL A 75 -8.18 15.14 -8.64
CA VAL A 75 -7.42 13.92 -8.93
C VAL A 75 -7.17 13.82 -10.44
N VAL A 76 -5.95 14.13 -10.87
CA VAL A 76 -5.50 13.91 -12.26
C VAL A 76 -4.94 12.49 -12.38
N ARG A 77 -5.50 11.68 -13.28
CA ARG A 77 -4.93 10.38 -13.69
C ARG A 77 -4.09 10.59 -14.95
N TYR A 78 -2.84 10.16 -14.93
CA TYR A 78 -1.91 10.17 -16.05
C TYR A 78 -2.02 8.87 -16.83
#